data_AF-A0A2H9P5C9-F1
#
_entry.id   AF-A0A2H9P5C9-F1
#
_cell.length_a   1.000
_cell.length_b   1.000
_cell.length_c   1.000
_cell.angle_alpha   90.00
_cell.angle_beta   90.00
_cell.angle_gamma   90.00
#
_symmetry.space_group_name_H-M   'P 1'
#
loop_
_entity.id
_entity.type
_entity.pdbx_description
1 polymer ?
#
loop_
_entity_poly.entity_id
_entity_poly.type
_entity_poly.pdbx_seq_one_letter_code
_entity_poly.pdbx_strand_id
1 'polypeptide(L)'
;MESVEKIILTQIYLSGITGKSYIDNLTKKGFSEKITNSKIDELVKNKLITEDKSALTELGRSSLRVVLAGGVFDIIHPGHIHTLNAAKILGDVLVVVVATDNTAVKMKKRQPLHSK
;
A
#
# COMPACT_ATOMS: atom_id res chain seq x y z
N MET A 1 9.70 -8.43 -13.63
CA MET A 1 9.93 -7.11 -12.99
C MET A 1 10.91 -7.33 -11.85
N GLU A 2 11.93 -6.51 -11.77
CA GLU A 2 12.99 -6.64 -10.75
C GLU A 2 12.43 -6.28 -9.36
N SER A 3 12.97 -6.88 -8.29
CA SER A 3 12.47 -6.66 -6.91
C SER A 3 12.50 -5.16 -6.54
N VAL A 4 13.51 -4.43 -7.02
CA VAL A 4 13.71 -3.00 -6.79
C VAL A 4 12.64 -2.14 -7.48
N GLU A 5 12.31 -2.45 -8.74
CA GLU A 5 11.26 -1.73 -9.49
C GLU A 5 9.93 -1.80 -8.76
N LYS A 6 9.59 -2.98 -8.25
CA LYS A 6 8.33 -3.21 -7.54
C LYS A 6 8.27 -2.42 -6.22
N ILE A 7 9.40 -2.29 -5.53
CA ILE A 7 9.51 -1.46 -4.33
C ILE A 7 9.30 0.01 -4.69
N ILE A 8 9.92 0.52 -5.75
CA ILE A 8 9.78 1.91 -6.20
C ILE A 8 8.32 2.21 -6.57
N LEU A 9 7.71 1.38 -7.43
CA LEU A 9 6.32 1.55 -7.82
C LEU A 9 5.38 1.51 -6.60
N THR A 10 5.64 0.61 -5.65
CA THR A 10 4.88 0.55 -4.39
C THR A 10 5.03 1.83 -3.57
N GLN A 11 6.24 2.41 -3.48
CA GLN A 11 6.41 3.66 -2.73
C GLN A 11 5.68 4.84 -3.39
N ILE A 12 5.71 4.94 -4.71
CA ILE A 12 4.98 5.99 -5.46
C ILE A 12 3.47 5.80 -5.33
N TYR A 13 2.98 4.55 -5.34
CA TYR A 13 1.59 4.25 -5.04
C TYR A 13 1.18 4.73 -3.64
N LEU A 14 2.00 4.44 -2.63
CA LEU A 14 1.74 4.85 -1.25
C LEU A 14 1.86 6.36 -1.03
N SER A 15 2.75 7.06 -1.74
CA SER A 15 2.83 8.53 -1.67
C SER A 15 1.54 9.17 -2.19
N GLY A 16 0.94 8.61 -3.25
CA GLY A 16 -0.35 9.10 -3.77
C GLY A 16 -1.51 8.99 -2.78
N ILE A 17 -1.46 8.02 -1.85
CA ILE A 17 -2.50 7.84 -0.82
C ILE A 17 -2.20 8.65 0.45
N THR A 18 -0.94 8.65 0.88
CA THR A 18 -0.55 9.22 2.18
C THR A 18 -0.12 10.69 2.10
N GLY A 19 0.13 11.21 0.90
CA GLY A 19 0.70 12.54 0.67
C GLY A 19 2.16 12.69 1.10
N LYS A 20 2.82 11.61 1.51
CA LYS A 20 4.22 11.62 1.97
C LYS A 20 5.19 11.43 0.80
N SER A 21 6.38 12.03 0.89
CA SER A 21 7.44 11.84 -0.09
C SER A 21 7.85 10.37 -0.19
N TYR A 22 7.86 9.82 -1.41
CA TYR A 22 8.33 8.45 -1.66
C TYR A 22 9.87 8.35 -1.56
N ILE A 23 10.59 9.46 -1.79
CA ILE A 23 12.06 9.51 -1.73
C ILE A 23 12.52 9.22 -0.30
N ASP A 24 11.93 9.89 0.69
CA ASP A 24 12.27 9.71 2.11
C ASP A 24 12.07 8.25 2.57
N ASN A 25 11.00 7.61 2.09
CA ASN A 25 10.71 6.22 2.42
C ASN A 25 11.67 5.23 1.73
N LEU A 26 12.14 5.54 0.51
CA LEU A 26 13.15 4.76 -0.20
C LEU A 26 14.51 4.88 0.50
N THR A 27 14.91 6.07 0.93
CA THR A 27 16.16 6.29 1.67
C THR A 27 16.15 5.55 3.01
N LYS A 28 15.04 5.57 3.75
CA LYS A 28 14.87 4.77 4.98
C LYS A 28 14.98 3.27 4.77
N LYS A 29 14.69 2.77 3.57
CA LYS A 29 14.85 1.37 3.19
C LYS A 29 16.27 1.01 2.72
N GLY A 30 17.22 1.95 2.78
CA GLY A 30 18.62 1.72 2.45
C GLY A 30 18.96 1.82 0.96
N PHE A 31 18.09 2.41 0.14
CA PHE A 31 18.39 2.64 -1.27
C PHE A 31 19.26 3.88 -1.46
N SER A 32 20.35 3.75 -2.22
CA SER A 32 21.20 4.88 -2.62
C SER A 32 20.48 5.75 -3.66
N GLU A 33 20.46 7.07 -3.46
CA GLU A 33 19.79 8.04 -4.33
C GLU A 33 20.16 7.90 -5.82
N LYS A 34 21.44 7.65 -6.10
CA LYS A 34 21.93 7.47 -7.47
C LYS A 34 21.28 6.28 -8.20
N ILE A 35 21.10 5.16 -7.50
CA ILE A 35 20.47 3.95 -8.06
C ILE A 35 18.98 4.19 -8.25
N THR A 36 18.33 4.79 -7.25
CA THR A 36 16.90 5.13 -7.29
C THR A 36 16.58 6.03 -8.48
N ASN A 37 17.34 7.10 -8.69
CA ASN A 37 17.09 8.04 -9.79
C ASN A 37 17.25 7.36 -11.16
N SER A 38 18.33 6.59 -11.36
CA SER A 38 18.53 5.84 -12.60
C SER A 38 17.37 4.88 -12.90
N LYS A 39 16.84 4.22 -11.87
CA LYS A 39 15.73 3.26 -12.03
C LYS A 39 14.39 3.96 -12.26
N ILE A 40 14.16 5.12 -11.64
CA ILE A 40 12.98 5.94 -11.90
C ILE A 40 12.97 6.41 -13.36
N ASP A 41 14.11 6.86 -13.89
CA ASP A 41 14.18 7.30 -15.30
C ASP A 41 13.87 6.15 -16.28
N GLU A 42 14.32 4.93 -15.97
CA GLU A 42 13.97 3.72 -16.73
C GLU A 42 12.46 3.43 -16.67
N LEU A 43 11.85 3.53 -15.48
CA LEU A 43 10.42 3.32 -15.27
C LEU A 43 9.55 4.39 -15.96
N VAL A 44 10.02 5.63 -16.05
CA VAL A 44 9.36 6.70 -16.84
C VAL A 44 9.44 6.37 -18.33
N LYS A 45 10.60 5.96 -18.84
CA LYS A 45 10.77 5.54 -20.23
C LYS A 45 9.86 4.36 -20.60
N ASN A 46 9.66 3.43 -19.68
CA ASN A 46 8.77 2.29 -19.81
C ASN A 46 7.28 2.63 -19.58
N LYS A 47 6.94 3.92 -19.39
CA LYS A 47 5.58 4.42 -19.18
C LYS A 47 4.88 3.81 -17.96
N LEU A 48 5.64 3.44 -16.92
CA LEU A 48 5.10 2.95 -15.63
C LEU A 48 4.87 4.10 -14.63
N ILE A 49 5.67 5.17 -14.76
CA ILE A 49 5.58 6.39 -13.94
C ILE A 49 5.30 7.57 -14.88
N THR A 50 4.58 8.57 -14.40
CA THR A 50 4.36 9.85 -15.11
C THR A 50 5.68 10.63 -15.30
N GLU A 51 5.73 11.50 -16.31
CA GLU A 51 6.97 12.25 -16.65
C GLU A 51 7.44 13.18 -15.53
N ASP A 52 6.50 13.74 -14.76
CA ASP A 52 6.74 14.56 -13.57
C ASP A 52 7.17 13.74 -12.33
N LYS A 53 7.29 12.41 -12.48
CA LYS A 53 7.70 11.47 -11.43
C LYS A 53 6.81 11.53 -10.18
N SER A 54 5.57 12.01 -10.32
CA SER A 54 4.65 12.23 -9.19
C SER A 54 3.70 11.06 -8.96
N ALA A 55 3.37 10.30 -10.00
CA ALA A 55 2.34 9.26 -9.95
C ALA A 55 2.64 8.06 -10.84
N LEU A 56 1.91 6.97 -10.60
CA LEU A 56 1.89 5.81 -11.50
C LEU A 56 0.92 6.05 -12.65
N THR A 57 1.31 5.62 -13.85
CA THR A 57 0.40 5.51 -15.00
C THR A 57 -0.57 4.33 -14.80
N GLU A 58 -1.52 4.15 -15.72
CA GLU A 58 -2.40 2.97 -15.72
C GLU A 58 -1.60 1.65 -15.82
N LEU A 59 -0.55 1.63 -16.64
CA LEU A 59 0.35 0.48 -16.80
C LEU A 59 1.17 0.23 -15.52
N GLY A 60 1.65 1.31 -14.87
CA GLY A 60 2.31 1.21 -13.57
C GLY A 60 1.41 0.64 -12.48
N ARG A 61 0.14 1.07 -12.46
CA ARG A 61 -0.86 0.58 -11.52
C ARG A 61 -1.21 -0.88 -11.77
N SER A 62 -1.38 -1.30 -13.02
CA SER A 62 -1.68 -2.70 -13.36
C SER A 62 -0.51 -3.65 -13.08
N SER A 63 0.71 -3.12 -12.96
CA SER A 63 1.92 -3.86 -12.57
C SER A 63 2.00 -4.15 -11.07
N LEU A 64 1.12 -3.55 -10.25
CA LEU A 64 1.01 -3.79 -8.82
C LEU A 64 -0.24 -4.61 -8.49
N ARG A 65 -0.10 -5.58 -7.59
CA ARG A 65 -1.24 -6.28 -7.02
C ARG A 65 -1.61 -5.66 -5.68
N VAL A 66 -2.78 -5.01 -5.63
CA VAL A 66 -3.34 -4.44 -4.41
C VAL A 66 -4.36 -5.41 -3.83
N VAL A 67 -4.18 -5.80 -2.58
CA VAL A 67 -5.10 -6.66 -1.83
C VAL A 67 -5.88 -5.78 -0.86
N LEU A 68 -7.19 -6.00 -0.81
CA LEU A 68 -8.07 -5.31 0.13
C LEU A 68 -8.60 -6.32 1.15
N ALA A 69 -8.52 -5.96 2.43
CA ALA A 69 -9.14 -6.70 3.52
C ALA A 69 -10.05 -5.74 4.30
N GLY A 70 -11.31 -6.14 4.56
CA GLY A 70 -12.27 -5.35 5.30
C GLY A 70 -12.69 -6.04 6.60
N GLY A 71 -12.89 -5.28 7.67
CA GLY A 71 -13.35 -5.85 8.93
C GLY A 71 -13.67 -4.82 9.99
N VAL A 72 -14.34 -5.26 11.06
CA VAL A 72 -14.60 -4.41 12.24
C VAL A 72 -13.33 -4.26 13.09
N PHE A 73 -12.54 -5.33 13.22
CA PHE A 73 -11.32 -5.37 14.04
C PHE A 73 -11.51 -4.90 15.51
N ASP A 74 -12.73 -5.03 16.04
CA ASP A 74 -13.06 -4.80 17.46
C ASP A 74 -12.36 -5.87 18.32
N ILE A 75 -11.32 -5.43 19.05
CA ILE A 75 -10.29 -6.25 19.70
C ILE A 75 -9.45 -7.04 18.68
N ILE A 76 -8.19 -6.63 18.51
CA ILE A 76 -7.24 -7.39 17.69
C ILE A 76 -6.87 -8.68 18.42
N HIS A 77 -6.96 -9.80 17.71
CA HIS A 77 -6.62 -11.14 18.21
C HIS A 77 -5.85 -11.91 17.14
N PRO A 78 -5.23 -13.06 17.46
CA PRO A 78 -4.36 -13.80 16.54
C PRO A 78 -4.99 -14.15 15.20
N GLY A 79 -6.31 -14.40 15.18
CA GLY A 79 -7.07 -14.62 13.95
C GLY A 79 -6.97 -13.45 12.95
N HIS A 80 -7.08 -12.20 13.40
CA HIS A 80 -6.89 -11.04 12.52
C HIS A 80 -5.46 -10.96 12.00
N ILE A 81 -4.46 -11.20 12.86
CA ILE A 81 -3.05 -11.18 12.47
C ILE A 81 -2.76 -12.22 11.40
N HIS A 82 -3.24 -13.46 11.59
CA HIS A 82 -3.09 -14.54 10.63
C HIS A 82 -3.72 -14.17 9.28
N THR A 83 -4.96 -13.69 9.28
CA THR A 83 -5.67 -13.27 8.06
C THR A 83 -4.96 -12.13 7.34
N LEU A 84 -4.50 -11.10 8.06
CA LEU A 84 -3.82 -9.95 7.47
C LEU A 84 -2.44 -10.32 6.93
N ASN A 85 -1.71 -11.19 7.61
CA ASN A 85 -0.42 -11.71 7.12
C ASN A 85 -0.61 -12.54 5.85
N ALA A 86 -1.61 -13.43 5.82
CA ALA A 86 -1.94 -14.20 4.62
C ALA A 86 -2.34 -13.26 3.47
N ALA A 87 -3.18 -12.25 3.73
CA ALA A 87 -3.58 -11.26 2.74
C ALA A 87 -2.38 -10.46 2.21
N LYS A 88 -1.41 -10.09 3.07
CA LYS A 88 -0.22 -9.37 2.67
C LYS A 88 0.67 -10.18 1.72
N ILE A 89 0.74 -11.50 1.88
CA ILE A 89 1.53 -12.37 0.99
C ILE A 89 0.93 -12.40 -0.42
N LEU A 90 -0.38 -12.20 -0.55
CA LEU A 90 -1.07 -12.30 -1.85
C LEU A 90 -0.80 -11.12 -2.80
N GLY A 91 -0.18 -10.02 -2.34
CA GLY A 91 0.08 -8.86 -3.20
C GLY A 91 1.15 -7.89 -2.68
N ASP A 92 1.36 -6.83 -3.44
CA ASP A 92 2.40 -5.84 -3.20
C ASP A 92 1.98 -4.83 -2.13
N VAL A 93 0.68 -4.48 -2.13
CA VAL A 93 0.07 -3.55 -1.18
C VAL A 93 -1.12 -4.23 -0.52
N LEU A 94 -1.21 -4.13 0.81
CA LEU A 94 -2.40 -4.51 1.56
C LEU A 94 -3.07 -3.24 2.07
N VAL A 95 -4.33 -3.04 1.67
CA VAL A 95 -5.20 -1.97 2.18
C VAL A 95 -6.20 -2.60 3.15
N VAL A 96 -6.18 -2.15 4.40
CA VAL A 96 -7.10 -2.64 5.43
C VAL A 96 -8.17 -1.59 5.69
N VAL A 97 -9.42 -1.93 5.38
CA VAL A 97 -10.59 -1.08 5.61
C VAL A 97 -11.21 -1.45 6.95
N VAL A 98 -11.19 -0.50 7.89
CA VAL A 98 -11.80 -0.67 9.22
C VAL A 98 -13.21 -0.11 9.19
N ALA A 99 -14.19 -0.94 9.58
CA ALA A 99 -15.59 -0.53 9.64
C ALA A 99 -15.80 0.54 10.73
N THR A 100 -16.71 1.48 10.47
CA THR A 100 -17.12 2.47 11.48
C THR A 100 -18.00 1.83 12.56
N ASP A 101 -18.13 2.49 13.71
CA ASP A 101 -18.98 2.02 14.81
C ASP A 101 -20.43 1.82 14.35
N ASN A 102 -20.98 2.75 13.55
CA ASN A 102 -22.31 2.61 12.96
C ASN A 102 -22.44 1.34 12.11
N THR A 103 -21.44 1.03 11.28
CA THR A 103 -21.42 -0.21 10.49
C THR A 103 -21.33 -1.44 11.38
N ALA A 104 -20.47 -1.40 12.41
CA ALA A 104 -20.29 -2.51 13.35
C ALA A 104 -21.57 -2.81 14.13
N VAL A 105 -22.27 -1.78 14.64
CA VAL A 105 -23.56 -1.92 15.34
C VAL A 105 -24.62 -2.51 14.41
N LYS A 106 -24.72 -2.01 13.16
CA LYS A 106 -25.67 -2.53 12.17
C LYS A 106 -25.44 -4.03 11.90
N MET A 107 -24.18 -4.47 11.84
CA MET A 107 -23.83 -5.86 11.52
C MET A 107 -23.89 -6.80 12.73
N LYS A 108 -23.39 -6.38 13.90
CA LYS A 108 -23.21 -7.24 15.08
C LYS A 108 -24.29 -7.04 16.16
N LYS A 109 -25.19 -6.06 16.00
CA LYS A 109 -26.25 -5.70 16.96
C LYS A 109 -25.74 -5.38 18.37
N ARG A 110 -24.46 -5.04 18.50
CA ARG A 110 -23.81 -4.60 19.75
C ARG A 110 -22.83 -3.49 19.46
N GLN A 111 -22.56 -2.65 20.46
CA GLN A 111 -21.49 -1.66 20.38
C GLN A 111 -20.13 -2.36 20.31
N PRO A 112 -19.18 -1.84 19.51
CA PRO A 112 -17.76 -2.18 19.63
C PRO A 112 -17.26 -1.88 21.05
N LEU A 113 -16.32 -2.69 21.54
CA LEU A 113 -15.68 -2.44 22.83
C LEU A 113 -14.65 -1.32 22.71
N HIS A 114 -14.00 -1.20 21.55
CA HIS A 114 -13.18 -0.05 21.19
C HIS A 114 -13.94 0.85 20.21
N SER A 115 -14.84 1.66 20.73
CA SER A 115 -15.42 2.80 20.00
C SER A 115 -14.54 4.03 20.14
N LYS A 116 -14.55 4.91 19.14
CA LYS A 116 -13.74 6.14 19.14
C LYS A 116 -14.56 7.36 19.55
#